data_AF-A0A1V5QUZ5-F1
#
_entry.id   AF-A0A1V5QUZ5-F1
#
_cell.length_a   1.000
_cell.length_b   1.000
_cell.length_c   1.000
_cell.angle_alpha   90.00
_cell.angle_beta   90.00
_cell.angle_gamma   90.00
#
_symmetry.space_group_name_H-M   'P 1'
#
loop_
_entity.id
_entity.type
_entity.pdbx_description
1 polymer ?
#
loop_
_entity_poly.entity_id
_entity_poly.type
_entity_poly.pdbx_seq_one_letter_code
_entity_poly.pdbx_strand_id
1 'polypeptide(L)'
;MNSTAENALNFIKNAIASGRTVYISSMTKVTAISPATFARWEKSGHSLFKVAADGNLMMASGKAYGRITSGEMMLVGLSAS
;
A
#
# COMPACT_ATOMS: atom_id res chain seq x y z
N MET A 1 9.99 10.26 14.73
CA MET A 1 9.51 10.66 13.39
C MET A 1 9.18 9.40 12.65
N ASN A 2 7.96 9.27 12.12
CA ASN A 2 7.57 8.09 11.35
C ASN A 2 8.23 8.15 9.97
N SER A 3 8.73 7.01 9.50
CA SER A 3 9.34 6.90 8.16
C SER A 3 8.30 7.15 7.06
N THR A 4 8.77 7.51 5.86
CA THR A 4 7.88 7.63 4.68
C THR A 4 7.04 6.37 4.44
N ALA A 5 7.62 5.18 4.66
CA ALA A 5 6.91 3.89 4.55
C ALA A 5 5.75 3.76 5.55
N GLU A 6 5.98 4.12 6.82
CA GLU A 6 4.95 4.06 7.86
C GLU A 6 3.86 5.11 7.62
N ASN A 7 4.23 6.32 7.20
CA ASN A 7 3.27 7.37 6.88
C ASN A 7 2.37 6.95 5.70
N ALA A 8 2.94 6.37 4.66
CA ALA A 8 2.19 5.84 3.52
C ALA A 8 1.26 4.68 3.95
N LEU A 9 1.76 3.75 4.76
CA LEU A 9 0.94 2.64 5.26
C LEU A 9 -0.22 3.12 6.13
N ASN A 10 0.03 4.10 7.00
CA ASN A 10 -1.00 4.71 7.86
C ASN A 10 -2.05 5.44 7.02
N PHE A 11 -1.64 6.20 6.00
CA PHE A 11 -2.57 6.81 5.06
C PHE A 11 -3.49 5.78 4.40
N ILE A 12 -2.90 4.68 3.87
CA ILE A 12 -3.65 3.60 3.22
C ILE A 12 -4.65 3.00 4.21
N LYS A 13 -4.20 2.58 5.39
CA LYS A 13 -5.05 1.95 6.40
C LYS A 13 -6.19 2.87 6.84
N ASN A 14 -5.92 4.15 7.06
CA ASN A 14 -6.93 5.13 7.47
C ASN A 14 -7.95 5.39 6.36
N ALA A 15 -7.51 5.48 5.10
CA ALA A 15 -8.42 5.63 3.96
C ALA A 15 -9.35 4.42 3.81
N ILE A 16 -8.79 3.21 3.87
CA ILE A 16 -9.55 1.95 3.80
C ILE A 16 -10.53 1.83 4.99
N ALA A 17 -10.09 2.13 6.20
CA ALA A 17 -10.93 2.10 7.39
C ALA A 17 -12.08 3.11 7.32
N SER A 18 -11.89 4.21 6.59
CA SER A 18 -12.92 5.22 6.30
C SER A 18 -13.83 4.84 5.11
N GLY A 19 -13.70 3.62 4.57
CA GLY A 19 -14.50 3.13 3.44
C GLY A 19 -14.07 3.64 2.06
N ARG A 20 -12.95 4.38 1.96
CA ARG A 20 -12.46 4.96 0.71
C ARG A 20 -11.64 3.96 -0.10
N THR A 21 -11.62 4.14 -1.41
CA THR A 21 -10.75 3.37 -2.31
C THR A 21 -9.41 4.07 -2.45
N VAL A 22 -8.32 3.33 -2.25
CA VAL A 22 -6.96 3.84 -2.43
C VAL A 22 -6.48 3.56 -3.85
N TYR A 23 -5.80 4.52 -4.46
CA TYR A 23 -5.18 4.38 -5.76
C TYR A 23 -3.66 4.43 -5.63
N ILE A 24 -3.01 3.38 -6.12
CA ILE A 24 -1.55 3.26 -6.22
C ILE A 24 -1.19 3.49 -7.69
N SER A 25 -0.58 4.63 -8.00
CA SER A 25 -0.25 5.05 -9.35
C SER A 25 1.24 4.87 -9.62
N SER A 26 1.58 3.80 -10.32
CA SER A 26 2.92 3.58 -10.88
C SER A 26 3.05 4.24 -12.26
N MET A 27 4.26 4.24 -12.83
CA MET A 27 4.55 4.86 -14.14
C MET A 27 3.66 4.34 -15.28
N THR A 28 3.25 3.08 -15.23
CA THR A 28 2.51 2.43 -16.34
C THR A 28 1.11 1.97 -15.97
N LYS A 29 0.75 2.05 -14.68
CA LYS A 29 -0.50 1.48 -14.18
C LYS A 29 -0.97 2.16 -12.91
N VAL A 30 -2.28 2.38 -12.82
CA VAL A 30 -2.98 2.68 -11.58
C VAL A 30 -3.68 1.42 -11.07
N THR A 31 -3.47 1.10 -9.79
CA THR A 31 -4.16 0.00 -9.11
C THR A 31 -5.11 0.56 -8.07
N ALA A 32 -6.40 0.32 -8.25
CA ALA A 32 -7.43 0.67 -7.28
C ALA A 32 -7.58 -0.44 -6.24
N ILE A 33 -7.63 -0.06 -4.97
CA ILE A 33 -7.74 -0.97 -3.84
C ILE A 33 -8.92 -0.51 -3.00
N SER A 34 -10.05 -1.19 -3.19
CA SER A 34 -11.24 -0.98 -2.38
C SER A 34 -11.08 -1.62 -0.99
N PRO A 35 -11.88 -1.20 0.01
CA PRO A 35 -11.89 -1.85 1.31
C PRO A 35 -12.16 -3.36 1.24
N ALA A 36 -13.06 -3.78 0.35
CA ALA A 36 -13.34 -5.19 0.11
C ALA A 36 -12.12 -5.95 -0.44
N THR A 37 -11.36 -5.34 -1.35
CA THR A 37 -10.13 -5.93 -1.90
C THR A 37 -9.10 -6.09 -0.80
N PHE A 38 -8.85 -5.04 -0.02
CA PHE A 38 -7.92 -5.08 1.11
C PHE A 38 -8.31 -6.18 2.12
N ALA A 39 -9.58 -6.22 2.54
CA ALA A 39 -10.08 -7.22 3.49
C ALA A 39 -9.93 -8.67 2.97
N ARG A 40 -10.09 -8.90 1.66
CA ARG A 40 -9.91 -10.22 1.06
C ARG A 40 -8.47 -10.70 1.17
N TRP A 41 -7.49 -9.82 0.95
CA TRP A 41 -6.07 -10.14 1.12
C TRP A 41 -5.75 -10.45 2.58
N GLU A 42 -6.15 -9.60 3.51
CA GLU A 42 -5.89 -9.85 4.94
C GLU A 42 -6.55 -11.16 5.43
N LYS A 43 -7.78 -11.45 4.98
CA LYS A 43 -8.46 -12.72 5.30
C LYS A 43 -7.75 -13.95 4.72
N SER A 44 -6.99 -13.80 3.64
CA SER A 44 -6.22 -14.91 3.04
C SER A 44 -4.93 -15.24 3.80
N GLY A 45 -4.59 -14.47 4.85
CA GLY A 45 -3.32 -14.61 5.57
C GLY A 45 -2.11 -14.04 4.80
N HIS A 46 -2.37 -13.30 3.71
CA HIS A 46 -1.35 -12.64 2.91
C HIS A 46 -1.63 -11.14 2.87
N SER A 47 -0.90 -10.37 3.68
CA SER A 47 -1.15 -8.93 3.77
C SER A 47 -0.91 -8.21 2.43
N LEU A 48 -1.84 -7.34 2.03
CA LEU A 48 -1.71 -6.60 0.78
C LEU A 48 -0.56 -5.60 0.85
N PHE A 49 -0.31 -5.05 2.04
CA PHE A 49 0.76 -4.11 2.29
C PHE A 49 1.58 -4.53 3.50
N LYS A 50 2.90 -4.38 3.41
CA LYS A 50 3.81 -4.63 4.53
C LYS A 50 5.04 -3.74 4.45
N VAL A 51 5.56 -3.36 5.61
CA VAL A 51 6.91 -2.81 5.69
C VAL A 51 7.89 -3.98 5.77
N ALA A 52 8.84 -4.05 4.84
CA ALA A 52 9.87 -5.08 4.83
C ALA A 52 10.97 -4.77 5.86
N ALA A 53 11.85 -5.74 6.12
CA ALA A 53 12.94 -5.59 7.10
C ALA A 53 13.93 -4.47 6.75
N ASP A 54 13.98 -4.05 5.48
CA ASP A 54 14.77 -2.92 4.99
C ASP A 54 14.06 -1.56 5.17
N GLY A 55 12.91 -1.52 5.85
CA GLY A 55 12.14 -0.32 6.13
C GLY A 55 11.27 0.17 4.96
N ASN A 56 11.25 -0.53 3.82
CA ASN A 56 10.47 -0.11 2.66
C ASN A 56 9.05 -0.66 2.71
N LEU A 57 8.09 0.17 2.30
CA LEU A 57 6.73 -0.27 2.10
C LEU A 57 6.62 -1.05 0.80
N MET A 58 5.96 -2.20 0.89
CA MET A 58 5.75 -3.16 -0.17
C MET A 58 4.26 -3.38 -0.40
N MET A 59 3.87 -3.62 -1.65
CA MET A 59 2.51 -4.02 -2.04
C MET A 59 2.54 -5.40 -2.71
N ALA A 60 1.62 -6.28 -2.32
CA ALA A 60 1.47 -7.59 -2.94
C ALA A 60 1.01 -7.46 -4.40
N SER A 61 1.63 -8.25 -5.27
CA SER A 61 1.30 -8.39 -6.69
C SER A 61 1.40 -9.86 -7.07
N GLY A 62 0.26 -10.55 -7.08
CA GLY A 62 0.20 -12.00 -7.24
C GLY A 62 0.92 -12.72 -6.09
N LYS A 63 2.02 -13.42 -6.38
CA LYS A 63 2.84 -14.14 -5.38
C LYS A 63 4.06 -13.35 -4.90
N ALA A 64 4.30 -12.17 -5.45
CA ALA A 64 5.46 -11.34 -5.16
C ALA A 64 5.04 -10.01 -4.49
N TYR A 65 6.04 -9.22 -4.10
CA TYR A 65 5.85 -7.88 -3.56
C TYR A 65 6.63 -6.87 -4.39
N GLY A 66 5.96 -5.79 -4.80
CA GLY A 66 6.59 -4.62 -5.40
C GLY A 66 6.88 -3.55 -4.36
N ARG A 67 8.02 -2.86 -4.47
CA ARG A 67 8.34 -1.70 -3.63
C ARG A 67 7.47 -0.51 -4.03
N ILE A 68 6.94 0.19 -3.02
CA ILE A 68 6.25 1.47 -3.18
C ILE A 68 7.01 2.63 -2.51
N THR A 69 7.98 2.34 -1.64
CA THR A 69 8.97 3.31 -1.17
C THR A 69 10.40 2.81 -1.32
N SER A 70 11.36 3.74 -1.28
CA SER A 70 12.80 3.49 -1.18
C SER A 70 13.42 4.52 -0.23
N GLY A 71 13.68 4.11 1.02
CA GLY A 71 14.07 5.04 2.09
C GLY A 71 12.96 6.07 2.32
N GLU A 72 13.31 7.36 2.23
CA GLU A 72 12.37 8.48 2.36
C GLU A 72 11.64 8.87 1.06
N MET A 73 11.83 8.11 -0.02
CA MET A 73 11.21 8.41 -1.32
C MET A 73 9.95 7.57 -1.54
N MET A 74 8.86 8.24 -1.95
CA MET A 74 7.70 7.59 -2.57
C MET A 74 8.01 7.27 -4.04
N LEU A 75 7.90 6.00 -4.43
CA LEU A 75 8.13 5.55 -5.81
C LEU A 75 6.87 5.60 -6.69
N VAL A 76 5.72 5.81 -6.06
CA VAL A 76 4.39 5.79 -6.69
C VAL A 76 3.57 6.98 -6.21
N GLY A 77 2.61 7.39 -7.03
CA GLY A 77 1.54 8.27 -6.59
C GLY A 77 0.58 7.52 -5.67
N LEU A 78 0.14 8.18 -4.59
CA LEU A 78 -0.77 7.63 -3.61
C LEU A 78 -1.93 8.62 -3.38
N SER A 79 -3.17 8.16 -3.59
CA SER A 79 -4.37 8.96 -3.36
C SER A 79 -5.54 8.10 -2.88
N ALA A 80 -6.63 8.71 -2.45
CA ALA A 80 -7.85 8.00 -2.06
C ALA A 80 -9.11 8.80 -2.41
N SER A 81 -10.17 8.10 -2.84
CA SER A 81 -11.51 8.65 -3.10
C SER A 81 -12.55 7.99 -2.20
#